data_AF-A0A5D3Y674-F1
#
_entry.id   AF-A0A5D3Y674-F1
#
_cell.length_a   1.000
_cell.length_b   1.000
_cell.length_c   1.000
_cell.angle_alpha   90.00
_cell.angle_beta   90.00
_cell.angle_gamma   90.00
#
_symmetry.space_group_name_H-M   'P 1'
#
loop_
_entity.id
_entity.type
_entity.pdbx_description
1 polymer ?
#
loop_
_entity_poly.entity_id
_entity_poly.type
_entity_poly.pdbx_seq_one_letter_code
_entity_poly.pdbx_strand_id
1 'polypeptide(L)'
;MPVEPANSTVKPEWMTLIESRKQRADYFFQTVLENQREWYSKKAGIHKKRHLFFAMSVIVMGALISFLQVMDTEIWIRYLTAALGAVVSVLRATDMLLRPGETWQGYRKASENMKRECRLYLNNADVYADAGNEDAAYHLLVERVEVIIAEEQQLYWQFHAKSTVPTQESKSKNEGAK
;
A
#
# COMPACT_ATOMS: atom_id res chain seq x y z
N MET A 1 -18.72 47.86 -36.35
CA MET A 1 -18.44 46.50 -35.87
C MET A 1 -17.13 46.03 -36.49
N PRO A 2 -16.29 45.28 -35.76
CA PRO A 2 -15.55 44.22 -36.41
C PRO A 2 -15.75 42.88 -35.70
N VAL A 3 -16.50 42.03 -36.41
CA VAL A 3 -16.42 40.57 -36.58
C VAL A 3 -15.77 39.78 -35.44
N GLU A 4 -16.64 39.12 -34.68
CA GLU A 4 -16.33 37.95 -33.85
C GLU A 4 -15.70 36.84 -34.72
N PRO A 5 -14.48 36.35 -34.44
CA PRO A 5 -13.90 35.32 -35.28
C PRO A 5 -14.58 33.98 -35.01
N ALA A 6 -15.29 33.54 -36.05
CA ALA A 6 -15.68 32.20 -36.39
C ALA A 6 -14.98 31.08 -35.59
N ASN A 7 -15.78 30.38 -34.79
CA ASN A 7 -15.73 28.94 -34.49
C ASN A 7 -14.52 28.19 -35.09
N SER A 8 -13.39 28.22 -34.38
CA SER A 8 -12.21 27.42 -34.73
C SER A 8 -12.42 25.98 -34.25
N THR A 9 -12.88 25.11 -35.14
CA THR A 9 -12.92 23.66 -34.94
C THR A 9 -11.54 23.00 -34.86
N VAL A 10 -10.46 23.80 -34.91
CA VAL A 10 -9.07 23.37 -34.80
C VAL A 10 -8.67 23.36 -33.32
N LYS A 11 -8.33 22.18 -32.80
CA LYS A 11 -7.82 22.04 -31.43
C LYS A 11 -6.54 22.87 -31.27
N PRO A 12 -6.33 23.52 -30.12
CA PRO A 12 -5.11 24.28 -29.87
C PRO A 12 -3.89 23.35 -29.79
N GLU A 13 -2.72 23.85 -30.18
CA GLU A 13 -1.47 23.07 -30.31
C GLU A 13 -1.07 22.34 -29.01
N TRP A 14 -1.25 22.97 -27.86
CA TRP A 14 -0.96 22.32 -26.58
C TRP A 14 -1.87 21.10 -26.32
N MET A 15 -3.09 21.10 -26.84
CA MET A 15 -4.03 19.99 -26.68
C MET A 15 -3.68 18.81 -27.59
N THR A 16 -3.21 19.09 -28.80
CA THR A 16 -2.75 18.03 -29.71
C THR A 16 -1.48 17.34 -29.21
N LEU A 17 -0.60 18.08 -28.53
CA LEU A 17 0.60 17.53 -27.88
C LEU A 17 0.26 16.63 -26.68
N ILE A 18 -0.72 17.04 -25.86
CA ILE A 18 -1.23 16.18 -24.78
C ILE A 18 -1.87 14.91 -25.36
N GLU A 19 -2.65 15.02 -26.44
CA GLU A 19 -3.29 13.88 -27.09
C GLU A 19 -2.27 12.91 -27.69
N SER A 20 -1.21 13.39 -28.33
CA SER A 20 -0.15 12.55 -28.89
C SER A 20 0.64 11.83 -27.79
N ARG A 21 1.03 12.54 -26.72
CA ARG A 21 1.69 11.94 -25.55
C ARG A 21 0.80 10.91 -24.86
N LYS A 22 -0.50 11.20 -24.73
CA LYS A 22 -1.48 10.27 -24.19
C LYS A 22 -1.59 9.03 -25.05
N GLN A 23 -1.74 9.15 -26.36
CA GLN A 23 -1.82 8.00 -27.28
C GLN A 23 -0.57 7.12 -27.22
N ARG A 24 0.62 7.75 -27.18
CA ARG A 24 1.89 7.05 -27.07
C ARG A 24 2.00 6.23 -25.79
N ALA A 25 1.53 6.77 -24.67
CA ALA A 25 1.57 6.11 -23.38
C ALA A 25 0.30 5.31 -23.04
N ASP A 26 -0.71 5.28 -23.91
CA ASP A 26 -2.03 4.71 -23.60
C ASP A 26 -1.95 3.21 -23.30
N TYR A 27 -1.15 2.47 -24.08
CA TYR A 27 -0.89 1.06 -23.81
C TYR A 27 -0.25 0.84 -22.43
N PHE A 28 0.72 1.68 -22.06
CA PHE A 28 1.39 1.60 -20.76
C PHE A 28 0.42 1.95 -19.62
N PHE A 29 -0.39 2.98 -19.80
CA PHE A 29 -1.41 3.41 -18.83
C PHE A 29 -2.50 2.36 -18.61
N GLN A 30 -2.99 1.73 -19.67
CA GLN A 30 -4.05 0.72 -19.56
C GLN A 30 -3.51 -0.63 -19.10
N THR A 31 -2.35 -1.06 -19.61
CA THR A 31 -1.91 -2.44 -19.39
C THR A 31 -1.14 -2.60 -18.08
N VAL A 32 -0.29 -1.63 -17.75
CA VAL A 32 0.57 -1.70 -16.55
C VAL A 32 -0.14 -1.03 -15.38
N LEU A 33 -0.53 0.22 -15.54
CA LEU A 33 -1.07 1.03 -14.45
C LEU A 33 -2.47 0.60 -13.97
N GLU A 34 -3.38 0.28 -14.89
CA GLU A 34 -4.73 -0.18 -14.53
C GLU A 34 -4.68 -1.53 -13.80
N ASN A 35 -3.92 -2.50 -14.33
CA ASN A 35 -3.74 -3.81 -13.69
C ASN A 35 -3.11 -3.68 -12.30
N GLN A 36 -2.07 -2.85 -12.16
CA GLN A 36 -1.44 -2.61 -10.86
C GLN A 36 -2.42 -1.94 -9.90
N ARG A 37 -3.19 -0.96 -10.37
CA ARG A 37 -4.21 -0.26 -9.57
C ARG A 37 -5.30 -1.19 -9.05
N GLU A 38 -5.85 -2.05 -9.91
CA GLU A 38 -6.86 -3.02 -9.51
C GLU A 38 -6.30 -4.04 -8.51
N TRP A 39 -5.09 -4.54 -8.76
CA TRP A 39 -4.41 -5.47 -7.88
C TRP A 39 -4.19 -4.85 -6.48
N TYR A 40 -3.66 -3.63 -6.42
CA TYR A 40 -3.46 -2.90 -5.17
C TYR A 40 -4.76 -2.59 -4.45
N SER A 41 -5.81 -2.15 -5.16
CA SER A 41 -7.12 -1.87 -4.59
C SER A 41 -7.76 -3.11 -3.96
N LYS A 42 -7.70 -4.25 -4.66
CA LYS A 42 -8.23 -5.53 -4.18
C LYS A 42 -7.44 -6.02 -2.95
N LYS A 43 -6.11 -5.93 -2.99
CA LYS A 43 -5.25 -6.35 -1.88
C LYS A 43 -5.47 -5.48 -0.65
N ALA A 44 -5.49 -4.16 -0.83
CA ALA A 44 -5.82 -3.16 0.19
C ALA A 44 -7.16 -3.46 0.90
N GLY A 45 -8.20 -3.75 0.12
CA GLY A 45 -9.52 -4.07 0.64
C GLY A 45 -9.52 -5.31 1.54
N ILE A 46 -8.78 -6.36 1.17
CA ILE A 46 -8.65 -7.58 1.97
C ILE A 46 -7.94 -7.30 3.29
N HIS A 47 -6.81 -6.57 3.25
CA HIS A 47 -6.05 -6.22 4.45
C HIS A 47 -6.85 -5.36 5.42
N LYS A 48 -7.57 -4.36 4.92
CA LYS A 48 -8.47 -3.50 5.72
C LYS A 48 -9.58 -4.31 6.38
N LYS A 49 -10.25 -5.20 5.63
CA LYS A 49 -11.32 -6.06 6.17
C LYS A 49 -10.80 -7.00 7.24
N ARG A 50 -9.64 -7.63 7.03
CA ARG A 50 -9.03 -8.54 8.00
C ARG A 50 -8.62 -7.83 9.28
N HIS A 51 -8.01 -6.66 9.17
CA HIS A 51 -7.66 -5.82 10.32
C HIS A 51 -8.91 -5.42 11.12
N LEU A 52 -9.95 -4.94 10.44
CA LEU A 52 -11.20 -4.55 11.08
C LEU A 52 -11.89 -5.75 11.77
N PHE A 53 -11.85 -6.93 11.15
CA PHE A 53 -12.38 -8.16 11.73
C PHE A 53 -11.64 -8.55 13.02
N PHE A 54 -10.30 -8.53 13.02
CA PHE A 54 -9.51 -8.81 14.22
C PHE A 54 -9.74 -7.75 15.31
N ALA A 55 -9.77 -6.46 14.96
CA ALA A 55 -10.05 -5.39 15.90
C ALA A 55 -11.42 -5.55 16.57
N MET A 56 -12.47 -5.82 15.79
CA MET A 56 -13.81 -6.08 16.31
C MET A 56 -13.85 -7.32 17.20
N SER A 57 -13.19 -8.40 16.80
CA SER A 57 -13.13 -9.65 17.59
C SER A 57 -12.49 -9.42 18.96
N VAL A 58 -11.40 -8.66 18.99
CA VAL A 58 -10.70 -8.29 20.23
C VAL A 58 -11.58 -7.43 21.14
N ILE A 59 -12.32 -6.46 20.59
CA ILE A 59 -13.25 -5.61 21.36
C ILE A 59 -14.39 -6.46 21.96
N VAL A 60 -15.01 -7.32 21.14
CA VAL A 60 -16.10 -8.18 21.59
C VAL A 60 -15.63 -9.15 22.69
N MET A 61 -14.48 -9.80 22.50
CA MET A 61 -13.91 -10.70 23.51
C MET A 61 -13.52 -9.94 24.79
N GLY A 62 -12.95 -8.74 24.69
CA GLY A 62 -12.65 -7.91 25.85
C GLY A 62 -13.89 -7.52 26.65
N ALA A 63 -14.98 -7.17 25.95
CA ALA A 63 -16.27 -6.89 26.57
C ALA A 63 -16.87 -8.14 27.24
N LEU A 64 -16.77 -9.31 26.59
CA LEU A 64 -17.21 -10.59 27.16
C LEU A 64 -16.41 -10.96 28.41
N ILE A 65 -15.09 -10.78 28.41
CA ILE A 65 -14.25 -11.00 29.59
C ILE A 65 -14.70 -10.11 30.74
N SER A 66 -14.92 -8.81 30.47
CA SER A 66 -15.36 -7.84 31.48
C SER A 66 -16.75 -8.19 32.04
N PHE A 67 -17.67 -8.64 31.19
CA PHE A 67 -19.00 -9.08 31.60
C PHE A 67 -18.96 -10.37 32.43
N LEU A 68 -18.17 -11.36 32.01
CA LEU A 68 -17.97 -12.61 32.73
C LEU A 68 -17.35 -12.40 34.12
N GLN A 69 -16.47 -11.40 34.28
CA GLN A 69 -15.89 -11.06 35.58
C GLN A 69 -16.90 -10.53 36.61
N VAL A 70 -18.03 -9.97 36.15
CA VAL A 70 -19.10 -9.47 37.03
C VAL A 70 -20.06 -10.59 37.47
N MET A 71 -20.16 -11.68 36.70
CA MET A 71 -21.15 -12.75 36.87
C MET A 71 -20.71 -13.90 37.82
N ASP A 72 -19.80 -13.64 38.75
CA ASP A 72 -19.38 -14.54 39.85
C ASP A 72 -18.25 -15.57 39.56
N THR A 73 -17.77 -16.21 40.63
CA THR A 73 -16.40 -16.69 40.89
C THR A 73 -16.22 -18.20 40.63
N GLU A 74 -17.06 -18.78 39.77
CA GLU A 74 -16.98 -20.20 39.45
C GLU A 74 -15.67 -20.53 38.73
N ILE A 75 -15.06 -21.67 39.09
CA ILE A 75 -13.75 -22.08 38.56
C ILE A 75 -13.77 -22.18 37.03
N TRP A 76 -14.89 -22.62 36.44
CA TRP A 76 -15.06 -22.68 34.99
C TRP A 76 -14.98 -21.30 34.31
N ILE A 77 -15.51 -20.24 34.94
CA ILE A 77 -15.47 -18.86 34.41
C ILE A 77 -14.02 -18.35 34.37
N ARG A 78 -13.19 -18.75 35.34
CA ARG A 78 -11.75 -18.43 35.36
C ARG A 78 -11.01 -19.06 34.18
N TYR A 79 -11.29 -20.32 33.87
CA TYR A 79 -10.71 -20.98 32.68
C TYR A 79 -11.21 -20.37 31.37
N LEU A 80 -12.50 -20.01 31.30
CA LEU A 80 -13.08 -19.39 30.11
C LEU A 80 -12.50 -17.99 29.85
N THR A 81 -12.37 -17.16 30.88
CA THR A 81 -11.78 -15.82 30.76
C THR A 81 -10.29 -15.88 30.41
N ALA A 82 -9.54 -16.84 30.95
CA ALA A 82 -8.16 -17.10 30.56
C ALA A 82 -8.05 -17.54 29.08
N ALA A 83 -8.93 -18.43 28.62
CA ALA A 83 -8.97 -18.86 27.22
C ALA A 83 -9.30 -17.68 26.28
N LEU A 84 -10.28 -16.85 26.61
CA LEU A 84 -10.61 -15.65 25.84
C LEU A 84 -9.44 -14.66 25.79
N GLY A 85 -8.74 -14.44 26.91
CA GLY A 85 -7.55 -13.59 26.96
C GLY A 85 -6.40 -14.11 26.10
N ALA A 86 -6.20 -15.44 26.08
CA ALA A 86 -5.21 -16.07 25.21
C ALA A 86 -5.57 -15.88 23.73
N VAL A 87 -6.84 -16.08 23.35
CA VAL A 87 -7.30 -15.85 21.97
C VAL A 87 -7.13 -14.38 21.57
N VAL A 88 -7.51 -13.43 22.43
CA VAL A 88 -7.29 -11.99 22.19
C VAL A 88 -5.81 -11.68 21.94
N SER A 89 -4.92 -12.26 22.74
CA SER A 89 -3.47 -12.05 22.60
C SER A 89 -2.95 -12.60 21.28
N VAL A 90 -3.37 -13.80 20.88
CA VAL A 90 -3.01 -14.41 19.59
C VAL A 90 -3.54 -13.58 18.42
N LEU A 91 -4.79 -13.13 18.47
CA LEU A 91 -5.38 -12.29 17.42
C LEU A 91 -4.62 -10.97 17.28
N ARG A 92 -4.28 -10.32 18.40
CA ARG A 92 -3.58 -9.04 18.40
C ARG A 92 -2.12 -9.18 17.96
N ALA A 93 -1.44 -10.24 18.38
CA ALA A 93 -0.10 -10.56 17.90
C ALA A 93 -0.10 -10.86 16.38
N THR A 94 -1.11 -11.59 15.90
CA THR A 94 -1.28 -11.88 14.48
C THR A 94 -1.52 -10.62 13.67
N ASP A 95 -2.41 -9.73 14.13
CA ASP A 95 -2.67 -8.43 13.48
C ASP A 95 -1.42 -7.54 13.45
N MET A 96 -0.62 -7.54 14.54
CA MET A 96 0.64 -6.80 14.62
C MET A 96 1.71 -7.34 13.66
N LEU A 97 1.85 -8.67 13.57
CA LEU A 97 2.83 -9.32 12.67
C LEU A 97 2.50 -9.10 11.20
N LEU A 98 1.21 -9.04 10.87
CA LEU A 98 0.76 -8.90 9.49
C LEU A 98 0.85 -7.46 8.95
N ARG A 99 1.24 -6.49 9.80
CA ARG A 99 1.39 -5.05 9.53
C ARG A 99 0.53 -4.50 8.36
N PRO A 100 -0.81 -4.72 8.39
CA PRO A 100 -1.64 -4.50 7.20
C PRO A 100 -1.69 -3.02 6.77
N GLY A 101 -1.49 -2.12 7.74
CA GLY A 101 -1.50 -0.67 7.52
C GLY A 101 -0.27 -0.12 6.80
N GLU A 102 0.94 -0.65 7.10
CA GLU A 102 2.18 -0.20 6.47
C GLU A 102 2.20 -0.58 4.98
N THR A 103 1.76 -1.80 4.66
CA THR A 103 1.66 -2.28 3.28
C THR A 103 0.60 -1.48 2.49
N TRP A 104 -0.55 -1.19 3.09
CA TRP A 104 -1.61 -0.40 2.43
C TRP A 104 -1.16 1.04 2.11
N GLN A 105 -0.49 1.71 3.05
CA GLN A 105 0.01 3.07 2.82
C GLN A 105 1.09 3.09 1.75
N GLY A 106 1.97 2.09 1.72
CA GLY A 106 2.96 1.91 0.65
C GLY A 106 2.32 1.79 -0.74
N TYR A 107 1.37 0.88 -0.90
CA TYR A 107 0.64 0.70 -2.16
C TYR A 107 -0.11 1.96 -2.62
N ARG A 108 -0.76 2.67 -1.68
CA ARG A 108 -1.46 3.91 -2.02
C ARG A 108 -0.48 5.00 -2.44
N LYS A 109 0.63 5.15 -1.72
CA LYS A 109 1.68 6.12 -2.05
C LYS A 109 2.28 5.84 -3.42
N ALA A 110 2.59 4.58 -3.73
CA ALA A 110 3.08 4.16 -5.04
C ALA A 110 2.06 4.53 -6.14
N SER A 111 0.78 4.20 -5.97
CA SER A 111 -0.27 4.55 -6.94
C SER A 111 -0.41 6.06 -7.15
N GLU A 112 -0.39 6.86 -6.09
CA GLU A 112 -0.47 8.33 -6.22
C GLU A 112 0.79 8.93 -6.86
N ASN A 113 1.97 8.38 -6.57
CA ASN A 113 3.23 8.77 -7.21
C ASN A 113 3.20 8.48 -8.71
N MET A 114 2.75 7.29 -9.13
CA MET A 114 2.66 6.98 -10.57
C MET A 114 1.66 7.90 -11.30
N LYS A 115 0.51 8.21 -10.67
CA LYS A 115 -0.44 9.19 -11.23
C LYS A 115 0.18 10.59 -11.36
N ARG A 116 1.01 10.99 -10.39
CA ARG A 116 1.73 12.25 -10.44
C ARG A 116 2.69 12.29 -11.62
N GLU A 117 3.53 11.26 -11.80
CA GLU A 117 4.44 11.15 -12.94
C GLU A 117 3.70 11.22 -14.28
N CYS A 118 2.56 10.52 -14.41
CA CYS A 118 1.72 10.60 -15.61
C CYS A 118 1.22 12.04 -15.88
N ARG A 119 0.77 12.76 -14.84
CA ARG A 119 0.34 14.17 -15.00
C ARG A 119 1.49 15.07 -15.40
N LEU A 120 2.69 14.86 -14.87
CA LEU A 120 3.88 15.64 -15.21
C LEU A 120 4.29 15.41 -16.67
N TYR A 121 4.34 14.14 -17.11
CA TYR A 121 4.62 13.80 -18.50
C TYR A 121 3.58 14.38 -19.46
N LEU A 122 2.28 14.24 -19.17
CA LEU A 122 1.23 14.76 -20.06
C LEU A 122 1.29 16.29 -20.20
N ASN A 123 1.57 17.02 -19.13
CA ASN A 123 1.63 18.49 -19.16
C ASN A 123 3.01 19.04 -19.54
N ASN A 124 3.93 18.18 -19.96
CA ASN A 124 5.32 18.55 -20.25
C ASN A 124 5.96 19.39 -19.13
N ALA A 125 5.78 18.95 -17.88
CA ALA A 125 6.21 19.67 -16.70
C ALA A 125 7.37 18.96 -15.99
N ASP A 126 8.09 19.69 -15.12
CA ASP A 126 9.21 19.16 -14.35
C ASP A 126 10.29 18.59 -15.30
N VAL A 127 10.88 17.45 -14.94
CA VAL A 127 12.01 16.83 -15.66
C VAL A 127 11.67 16.40 -17.09
N TYR A 128 10.38 16.35 -17.44
CA TYR A 128 9.91 16.09 -18.80
C TYR A 128 10.02 17.32 -19.71
N ALA A 129 10.00 18.54 -19.15
CA ALA A 129 10.15 19.78 -19.91
C ALA A 129 11.59 19.95 -20.44
N ASP A 130 12.56 19.50 -19.65
CA ASP A 130 13.99 19.55 -19.97
C ASP A 130 14.46 18.36 -20.84
N ALA A 131 13.55 17.42 -21.13
CA ALA A 131 13.86 16.30 -22.00
C ALA A 131 14.05 16.78 -23.44
N GLY A 132 15.26 16.63 -23.98
CA GLY A 132 15.62 17.17 -25.30
C GLY A 132 14.79 16.65 -26.48
N ASN A 133 14.00 15.58 -26.32
CA ASN A 133 13.03 15.11 -27.28
C ASN A 133 11.89 14.29 -26.61
N GLU A 134 10.81 14.07 -27.34
CA GLU A 134 9.64 13.29 -26.90
C GLU A 134 9.97 11.83 -26.57
N ASP A 135 10.94 11.23 -27.28
CA ASP A 135 11.38 9.86 -27.01
C ASP A 135 12.03 9.76 -25.63
N ALA A 136 12.91 10.69 -25.30
CA ALA A 136 13.58 10.79 -24.01
C ALA A 136 12.57 11.07 -22.89
N ALA A 137 11.58 11.94 -23.12
CA ALA A 137 10.51 12.18 -22.15
C ALA A 137 9.71 10.91 -21.85
N TYR A 138 9.40 10.11 -22.89
CA TYR A 138 8.71 8.83 -22.73
C TYR A 138 9.58 7.77 -22.00
N HIS A 139 10.85 7.65 -22.36
CA HIS A 139 11.77 6.74 -21.68
C HIS A 139 11.92 7.09 -20.20
N LEU A 140 12.03 8.39 -19.88
CA LEU A 140 12.11 8.87 -18.50
C LEU A 140 10.84 8.55 -17.70
N LEU A 141 9.66 8.60 -18.34
CA LEU A 141 8.40 8.22 -17.70
C LEU A 141 8.42 6.75 -17.30
N VAL A 142 8.82 5.88 -18.23
CA VAL A 142 8.91 4.43 -17.99
C VAL A 142 9.90 4.15 -16.87
N GLU A 143 11.10 4.73 -16.93
CA GLU A 143 12.13 4.56 -15.91
C GLU A 143 11.65 4.99 -14.52
N ARG A 144 11.01 6.15 -14.41
CA ARG A 144 10.48 6.62 -13.11
C ARG A 144 9.37 5.76 -12.56
N VAL A 145 8.47 5.28 -13.43
CA VAL A 145 7.41 4.36 -13.00
C VAL A 145 8.01 3.02 -12.54
N GLU A 146 8.99 2.48 -13.24
CA GLU A 146 9.71 1.27 -12.83
C GLU A 146 10.46 1.46 -11.51
N VAL A 147 11.07 2.62 -11.26
CA VAL A 147 11.67 2.94 -9.95
C VAL A 147 10.62 2.93 -8.84
N ILE A 148 9.44 3.52 -9.07
CA ILE A 148 8.34 3.50 -8.07
C ILE A 148 7.88 2.06 -7.79
N ILE A 149 7.80 1.20 -8.81
CA ILE A 149 7.46 -0.22 -8.65
C ILE A 149 8.56 -0.96 -7.87
N ALA A 150 9.83 -0.74 -8.23
CA ALA A 150 10.97 -1.38 -7.58
C ALA A 150 11.11 -0.97 -6.11
N GLU A 151 10.90 0.31 -5.78
CA GLU A 151 10.88 0.82 -4.41
C GLU A 151 9.75 0.18 -3.60
N GLU A 152 8.56 0.01 -4.19
CA GLU A 152 7.44 -0.69 -3.55
C GLU A 152 7.79 -2.16 -3.28
N GLN A 153 8.31 -2.86 -4.28
CA GLN A 153 8.73 -4.25 -4.14
C GLN A 153 9.82 -4.38 -3.06
N GLN A 154 10.79 -3.48 -3.02
CA GLN A 154 11.83 -3.48 -1.99
C GLN A 154 11.26 -3.23 -0.59
N LEU A 155 10.31 -2.29 -0.45
CA LEU A 155 9.57 -2.07 0.80
C LEU A 155 8.87 -3.37 1.23
N TYR A 156 8.16 -4.05 0.32
CA TYR A 156 7.52 -5.33 0.59
C TYR A 156 8.53 -6.36 1.14
N TRP A 157 9.67 -6.56 0.47
CA TRP A 157 10.69 -7.50 0.94
C TRP A 157 11.32 -7.09 2.27
N GLN A 158 11.56 -5.80 2.51
CA GLN A 158 12.10 -5.32 3.79
C GLN A 158 11.11 -5.53 4.95
N PHE A 159 9.81 -5.31 4.72
CA PHE A 159 8.77 -5.58 5.71
C PHE A 159 8.62 -7.07 6.00
N HIS A 160 8.77 -7.93 4.98
CA HIS A 160 8.69 -9.38 5.15
C HIS A 160 9.99 -10.02 5.68
N ALA A 161 11.17 -9.46 5.41
CA ALA A 161 12.46 -9.95 5.91
C ALA A 161 12.68 -9.67 7.40
N LYS A 162 12.11 -8.58 7.95
CA LYS A 162 12.13 -8.33 9.40
C LYS A 162 11.31 -9.35 10.21
N SER A 163 10.50 -10.17 9.56
CA SER A 163 9.67 -11.21 10.18
C SER A 163 10.38 -12.57 10.27
N THR A 164 11.57 -12.73 9.69
CA THR A 164 12.35 -13.98 9.67
C THR A 164 13.70 -13.84 10.39
N VAL A 165 13.70 -13.39 11.64
CA VAL A 165 14.86 -13.61 12.54
C VAL A 165 14.50 -14.77 13.48
N PRO A 166 15.06 -15.98 13.27
CA PRO A 166 14.88 -17.09 14.20
C PRO A 166 15.67 -16.85 15.50
N THR A 167 14.97 -17.07 16.61
CA THR A 167 15.42 -17.65 17.88
C THR A 167 16.86 -17.38 18.33
N GLN A 168 16.99 -16.58 19.39
CA GLN A 168 18.17 -16.55 20.23
C GLN A 168 18.47 -17.96 20.77
N GLU A 169 19.51 -18.61 20.23
CA GLU A 169 20.20 -19.67 20.94
C GLU A 169 20.75 -19.09 22.25
N SER A 170 20.15 -19.49 23.37
CA SER A 170 20.75 -19.32 24.69
C SER A 170 22.07 -20.11 24.71
N LYS A 171 23.19 -19.39 24.55
CA LYS A 171 24.52 -19.88 24.93
C LYS A 171 24.53 -20.19 26.43
N SER A 172 24.13 -21.40 26.80
CA SER A 172 24.63 -22.06 28.01
C SER A 172 26.09 -22.45 27.77
N LYS A 173 27.00 -21.49 27.96
CA LYS A 173 28.44 -21.74 28.04
C LYS A 173 29.07 -20.83 29.09
N ASN A 174 29.03 -21.27 30.35
CA ASN A 174 30.14 -21.29 31.32
C ASN A 174 29.59 -21.33 32.76
N GLU A 175 29.54 -22.52 33.35
CA GLU A 175 29.91 -22.67 34.76
C GLU A 175 30.95 -23.79 34.84
N GLY A 176 32.17 -23.41 34.47
CA GLY A 176 33.39 -24.15 34.73
C GLY A 176 34.42 -23.13 35.16
N ALA A 177 34.31 -22.63 36.40
CA ALA A 177 35.38 -22.02 37.19
C ALA A 177 34.81 -21.54 38.53
N LYS A 178 34.84 -22.38 39.57
CA LYS A 178 35.85 -22.27 40.64
C LYS A 178 35.67 -23.41 41.64
#